data_AF-A0AAW3ZTP6-F1
#
_entry.id   AF-A0AAW3ZTP6-F1
#
_cell.length_a   1.000
_cell.length_b   1.000
_cell.length_c   1.000
_cell.angle_alpha   90.00
_cell.angle_beta   90.00
_cell.angle_gamma   90.00
#
_symmetry.space_group_name_H-M   'P 1'
#
loop_
_entity.id
_entity.type
_entity.pdbx_description
1 polymer ?
#
loop_
_entity_poly.entity_id
_entity_poly.type
_entity_poly.pdbx_seq_one_letter_code
_entity_poly.pdbx_strand_id
1 'polypeptide(L)'
;MNMIADGKNSQIRVDLTPQIEYIYARIEPETIRAIAKLDDEAIKLSVMVLICELTKGVKQMPTKAHKTRLAKELIKRGVKCKKIEKLLNISKSTYYRLRGEND
;
A
#
# COMPACT_ATOMS: atom_id res chain seq x y z
N MET A 1 1.77 -48.89 -18.83
CA MET A 1 2.29 -47.72 -19.57
C MET A 1 1.37 -46.55 -19.22
N ASN A 2 1.72 -45.75 -18.21
CA ASN A 2 0.91 -44.60 -17.79
C ASN A 2 1.82 -43.41 -17.54
N MET A 3 1.74 -42.43 -18.43
CA MET A 3 2.18 -41.06 -18.19
C MET A 3 1.04 -40.16 -18.67
N ILE A 4 0.40 -39.45 -17.74
CA ILE A 4 -0.22 -38.17 -18.04
C ILE A 4 0.41 -37.19 -17.06
N ALA A 5 1.39 -36.45 -17.55
CA ALA A 5 1.96 -35.29 -16.88
C ALA A 5 0.98 -34.14 -17.05
N ASP A 6 0.15 -33.90 -16.04
CA ASP A 6 -0.71 -32.72 -16.00
C ASP A 6 0.05 -31.62 -15.25
N GLY A 7 0.73 -30.77 -16.01
CA GLY A 7 1.52 -29.65 -15.53
C GLY A 7 0.63 -28.57 -14.91
N LYS A 8 0.19 -28.79 -13.67
CA LYS A 8 -0.43 -27.73 -12.87
C LYS A 8 0.66 -26.78 -12.42
N ASN A 9 0.73 -25.64 -13.12
CA ASN A 9 1.48 -24.46 -12.72
C ASN A 9 0.91 -23.96 -11.38
N SER A 10 1.41 -24.51 -10.28
CA SER A 10 1.07 -24.10 -8.92
C SER A 10 1.74 -22.76 -8.63
N GLN A 11 1.10 -21.67 -9.03
CA GLN A 11 1.46 -20.35 -8.54
C GLN A 11 1.23 -20.34 -7.03
N ILE A 12 2.29 -20.59 -6.26
CA ILE A 12 2.32 -20.36 -4.81
C ILE A 12 2.06 -18.87 -4.61
N ARG A 13 0.81 -18.53 -4.27
CA ARG A 13 0.46 -17.17 -3.85
C ARG A 13 1.14 -16.93 -2.51
N VAL A 14 2.25 -16.20 -2.53
CA VAL A 14 2.92 -15.75 -1.30
C VAL A 14 1.97 -14.80 -0.58
N ASP A 15 1.53 -15.17 0.61
CA ASP A 15 0.80 -14.26 1.50
C ASP A 15 1.79 -13.23 2.05
N LEU A 16 1.63 -11.97 1.62
CA LEU A 16 2.48 -10.87 2.05
C LEU A 16 1.94 -10.16 3.29
N THR A 17 0.76 -10.53 3.80
CA THR A 17 0.10 -9.87 4.95
C THR A 17 1.00 -9.67 6.17
N PRO A 18 1.86 -10.63 6.59
CA PRO A 18 2.76 -10.42 7.72
C PRO A 18 3.77 -9.29 7.50
N GLN A 19 4.28 -9.12 6.28
CA GLN A 19 5.21 -8.03 5.95
C GLN A 19 4.50 -6.68 5.94
N ILE A 20 3.22 -6.67 5.56
CA ILE A 20 2.36 -5.47 5.56
C ILE A 20 2.16 -4.95 6.98
N GLU A 21 1.73 -5.82 7.87
CA GLU A 21 1.47 -5.43 9.26
C GLU A 21 2.77 -5.06 9.98
N TYR A 22 3.89 -5.73 9.66
CA TYR A 22 5.21 -5.35 10.18
C TYR A 22 5.62 -3.93 9.80
N ILE A 23 5.42 -3.52 8.55
CA ILE A 23 5.74 -2.15 8.11
C ILE A 23 4.76 -1.16 8.72
N TYR A 24 3.46 -1.47 8.70
CA TYR A 24 2.41 -0.58 9.21
C TYR A 24 2.61 -0.28 10.70
N ALA A 25 2.94 -1.29 11.51
CA ALA A 25 3.18 -1.15 12.95
C ALA A 25 4.41 -0.30 13.30
N ARG A 26 5.32 -0.03 12.35
CA ARG A 26 6.53 0.77 12.56
C ARG A 26 6.38 2.22 12.11
N ILE A 27 5.22 2.60 11.55
CA ILE A 27 4.95 3.97 11.15
C ILE A 27 4.36 4.71 12.35
N GLU A 28 5.20 5.50 13.02
CA GLU A 28 4.79 6.35 14.14
C GLU A 28 4.17 7.66 13.62
N PRO A 29 2.88 7.95 13.88
CA PRO A 29 2.21 9.17 13.41
C PRO A 29 2.91 10.46 13.87
N GLU A 30 3.49 10.43 15.07
CA GLU A 30 4.22 11.55 15.68
C GLU A 30 5.44 11.93 14.85
N THR A 31 6.18 10.94 14.35
CA THR A 31 7.31 11.13 13.45
C THR A 31 6.87 11.79 12.14
N ILE A 32 5.76 11.32 11.55
CA ILE A 32 5.22 11.91 10.31
C ILE A 32 4.79 13.37 10.54
N ARG A 33 4.11 13.67 11.65
CA ARG A 33 3.70 15.03 12.00
C ARG A 33 4.89 15.96 12.28
N ALA A 34 5.99 15.43 12.82
CA ALA A 34 7.21 16.20 13.04
C ALA A 34 7.88 16.56 11.70
N ILE A 35 8.03 15.58 10.80
CA ILE A 35 8.60 15.77 9.46
C ILE A 35 7.77 16.79 8.66
N ALA A 36 6.44 16.73 8.76
CA ALA A 36 5.53 17.62 8.01
C ALA A 36 5.65 19.12 8.37
N LYS A 37 6.39 19.48 9.42
CA LYS A 37 6.66 20.87 9.81
C LYS A 37 7.96 21.44 9.19
N LEU A 38 8.76 20.59 8.55
CA LEU A 38 10.02 20.98 7.93
C LEU A 38 9.80 21.59 6.54
N ASP A 39 10.84 22.16 5.95
CA ASP A 39 10.83 22.59 4.54
C ASP A 39 10.81 21.38 3.58
N ASP A 40 10.49 21.66 2.32
CA ASP A 40 10.29 20.63 1.29
C ASP A 40 11.50 19.70 1.10
N GLU A 41 12.72 20.22 1.22
CA GLU A 41 13.92 19.39 1.02
C GLU A 41 14.20 18.52 2.24
N ALA A 42 14.07 19.09 3.44
CA ALA A 42 14.15 18.34 4.68
C ALA A 42 13.06 17.25 4.78
N ILE A 43 11.85 17.51 4.29
CA ILE A 43 10.78 16.50 4.18
C ILE A 43 11.24 15.32 3.29
N LYS A 44 11.76 15.60 2.09
CA LYS A 44 12.20 14.56 1.16
C LYS A 44 13.28 13.67 1.77
N LEU A 45 14.31 14.28 2.37
CA LEU A 45 15.40 13.55 3.02
C LEU A 45 14.89 12.69 4.18
N SER A 46 14.01 13.25 5.02
CA SER A 46 13.45 12.53 6.15
C SER A 46 12.59 11.33 5.71
N VAL A 47 11.75 11.52 4.69
CA VAL A 47 10.92 10.45 4.12
C VAL A 47 11.80 9.38 3.46
N MET A 48 12.88 9.76 2.78
CA MET A 48 13.84 8.82 2.19
C MET A 48 14.46 7.91 3.25
N VAL A 49 14.96 8.49 4.35
CA VAL A 49 15.52 7.72 5.47
C VAL A 49 14.48 6.77 6.05
N LEU A 50 13.26 7.27 6.33
CA LEU A 50 12.17 6.46 6.86
C LEU A 50 11.85 5.27 5.94
N ILE A 51 11.79 5.48 4.62
CA ILE A 51 11.57 4.39 3.65
C ILE A 51 12.70 3.37 3.74
N CYS A 52 13.96 3.79 3.79
CA CYS A 52 15.10 2.88 3.90
C CYS A 52 15.04 2.03 5.18
N GLU A 53 14.65 2.63 6.32
CA GLU A 53 14.51 1.92 7.58
C GLU A 53 13.35 0.91 7.58
N LEU A 54 12.19 1.32 7.06
CA LEU A 54 10.99 0.48 6.99
C LEU A 54 11.14 -0.67 5.99
N THR A 55 11.92 -0.47 4.93
CA THR A 55 12.14 -1.46 3.86
C THR A 55 13.32 -2.40 4.15
N LYS A 56 14.13 -2.11 5.18
CA LYS A 56 15.32 -2.91 5.51
C LYS A 56 14.95 -4.37 5.77
N GLY A 57 15.49 -5.28 4.97
CA GLY A 57 15.24 -6.72 5.07
C GLY A 57 13.93 -7.21 4.43
N VAL A 58 13.13 -6.31 3.85
CA VAL A 58 11.89 -6.68 3.14
C VAL A 58 12.23 -7.10 1.70
N LYS A 59 11.93 -8.35 1.34
CA LYS A 59 12.22 -8.89 0.00
C LYS A 59 11.28 -8.37 -1.09
N GLN A 60 10.02 -8.08 -0.76
CA GLN A 60 9.02 -7.60 -1.72
C GLN A 60 8.06 -6.62 -1.07
N MET A 61 7.79 -5.48 -1.72
CA MET A 61 6.83 -4.49 -1.24
C MET A 61 5.45 -4.68 -1.89
N PRO A 62 4.43 -5.16 -1.16
CA PRO A 62 3.05 -5.36 -1.66
C PRO A 62 2.27 -4.07 -2.01
N THR A 63 2.72 -3.23 -2.93
CA THR A 63 2.16 -1.87 -3.17
C THR A 63 0.67 -1.82 -3.53
N LYS A 64 0.14 -2.77 -4.30
CA LYS A 64 -1.26 -2.75 -4.79
C LYS A 64 -2.29 -2.91 -3.66
N ALA A 65 -2.05 -3.84 -2.74
CA ALA A 65 -2.95 -4.10 -1.62
C ALA A 65 -3.07 -2.87 -0.69
N HIS A 66 -1.98 -2.15 -0.45
CA HIS A 66 -1.96 -0.93 0.38
C HIS A 66 -2.75 0.19 -0.26
N LYS A 67 -2.59 0.39 -1.57
CA LYS A 67 -3.37 1.40 -2.30
C LYS A 67 -4.86 1.11 -2.18
N THR A 68 -5.27 -0.15 -2.26
CA THR A 68 -6.67 -0.54 -2.05
C THR A 68 -7.13 -0.34 -0.61
N ARG A 69 -6.35 -0.76 0.40
CA ARG A 69 -6.67 -0.55 1.83
C ARG A 69 -6.84 0.94 2.14
N LEU A 70 -5.89 1.77 1.72
CA LEU A 70 -5.91 3.21 1.92
C LEU A 70 -7.07 3.88 1.15
N ALA A 71 -7.32 3.48 -0.10
CA ALA A 71 -8.45 4.00 -0.87
C ALA A 71 -9.79 3.72 -0.18
N LYS A 72 -10.02 2.49 0.32
CA LYS A 72 -11.24 2.13 1.04
C LYS A 72 -11.42 2.99 2.30
N GLU A 73 -10.36 3.18 3.08
CA GLU A 73 -10.41 4.00 4.29
C GLU A 73 -10.71 5.48 3.99
N LEU A 74 -10.09 6.05 2.95
CA LEU A 74 -10.36 7.42 2.53
C LEU A 74 -11.79 7.61 1.98
N ILE A 75 -12.32 6.61 1.27
CA ILE A 75 -13.71 6.60 0.78
C ILE A 75 -14.68 6.62 1.98
N LYS A 76 -14.48 5.76 2.98
CA LYS A 76 -15.29 5.73 4.21
C LYS A 76 -15.29 7.06 4.95
N ARG A 77 -14.18 7.79 4.90
CA ARG A 77 -14.03 9.14 5.50
C ARG A 77 -14.59 10.26 4.62
N GLY A 78 -15.24 9.96 3.50
CA GLY A 78 -15.85 10.94 2.61
C GLY A 78 -14.85 11.75 1.77
N VAL A 79 -13.62 11.27 1.59
CA VAL A 79 -12.63 11.97 0.77
C VAL A 79 -13.03 11.92 -0.70
N LYS A 80 -13.06 13.09 -1.36
CA LYS A 80 -13.49 13.24 -2.75
C LYS A 80 -12.62 12.44 -3.72
N CYS A 81 -13.25 11.83 -4.72
CA CYS A 81 -12.63 11.04 -5.81
C CYS A 81 -11.34 11.68 -6.36
N LYS A 82 -11.40 12.94 -6.82
CA LYS A 82 -10.23 13.66 -7.39
C LYS A 82 -9.02 13.70 -6.46
N LYS A 83 -9.23 13.81 -5.15
CA LYS A 83 -8.14 13.81 -4.15
C LYS A 83 -7.55 12.42 -3.99
N ILE A 84 -8.38 11.37 -3.96
CA ILE A 84 -7.91 9.98 -3.88
C ILE A 84 -7.17 9.57 -5.16
N GLU A 85 -7.67 9.94 -6.35
CA GLU A 85 -7.00 9.71 -7.63
C GLU A 85 -5.60 10.33 -7.64
N LYS A 86 -5.47 11.60 -7.23
CA LYS A 86 -4.18 12.29 -7.14
C LYS A 86 -3.22 11.62 -6.15
N LEU A 87 -3.71 11.23 -4.97
CA LEU A 87 -2.86 10.67 -3.90
C LEU A 87 -2.39 9.25 -4.19
N LEU A 88 -3.26 8.41 -4.77
CA LEU A 88 -2.99 6.97 -4.91
C LEU A 88 -2.68 6.54 -6.34
N ASN A 89 -2.87 7.44 -7.31
CA ASN A 89 -2.80 7.16 -8.73
C ASN A 89 -3.70 5.96 -9.10
N ILE A 90 -4.98 6.04 -8.73
CA ILE A 90 -6.01 5.05 -9.09
C ILE A 90 -7.00 5.67 -10.07
N SER A 91 -7.63 4.85 -10.92
CA SER A 91 -8.65 5.31 -11.86
C SER A 91 -9.97 5.64 -11.15
N LYS A 92 -10.77 6.51 -11.78
CA LYS A 92 -12.17 6.77 -11.40
C LYS A 92 -12.98 5.48 -11.29
N SER A 93 -12.83 4.57 -12.25
CA SER A 93 -13.49 3.26 -12.23
C SER A 93 -13.11 2.42 -11.01
N THR A 94 -11.84 2.45 -10.60
CA THR A 94 -11.37 1.78 -9.38
C THR A 94 -12.00 2.40 -8.14
N TYR A 95 -12.09 3.73 -8.06
CA TYR A 95 -12.76 4.41 -6.94
C TYR A 95 -14.22 3.96 -6.78
N TYR A 96 -15.02 3.99 -7.86
CA TYR A 96 -16.45 3.65 -7.75
C TYR A 96 -16.68 2.17 -7.46
N ARG A 97 -15.87 1.28 -8.02
CA ARG A 97 -15.91 -0.14 -7.65
C ARG A 97 -15.64 -0.33 -6.16
N LEU A 98 -14.59 0.31 -5.63
CA LEU A 98 -14.27 0.22 -4.21
C LEU A 98 -15.32 0.88 -3.32
N ARG A 99 -16.00 1.94 -3.79
CA ARG A 99 -17.10 2.57 -3.06
C ARG A 99 -18.29 1.63 -2.93
N GLY A 100 -18.72 0.99 -4.02
CA GLY A 100 -19.83 0.03 -4.00
C GLY A 100 -19.55 -1.26 -3.22
N GLU A 101 -18.28 -1.60 -2.97
CA GLU A 101 -17.89 -2.68 -2.04
C GLU A 101 -18.01 -2.27 -0.55
N ASN A 102 -18.20 -0.98 -0.25
CA ASN A 102 -18.35 -0.45 1.11
C ASN A 102 -19.80 -0.01 1.43
N ASP A 103 -20.70 -0.04 0.45
CA ASP A 103 -22.14 0.19 0.61
C ASP A 103 -22.84 -1.12 1.01
#